data_AF-A0A435V2L9-F1
#
_entry.id   AF-A0A435V2L9-F1
#
_cell.length_a   1.000
_cell.length_b   1.000
_cell.length_c   1.000
_cell.angle_alpha   90.00
_cell.angle_beta   90.00
_cell.angle_gamma   90.00
#
_symmetry.space_group_name_H-M   'P 1'
#
loop_
_entity.id
_entity.type
_entity.pdbx_description
1 polymer ?
#
loop_
_entity_poly.entity_id
_entity_poly.type
_entity_poly.pdbx_seq_one_letter_code
_entity_poly.pdbx_strand_id
1 'polypeptide(L)'
;MDKKASRLARGFFITFEGGEGAGKSTQIERLARKMRAKKYDVLLTREPGGSPGAEAVRHVLLSGAAEPFGPKMEALLFAAARSDHVEQVIRPAVERGSIVLCDRFLDSSRVYQGVTGGIDPAFMDALE
;
A
#
# COMPACT_ATOMS: atom_id res chain seq x y z
N MET A 1 -18.60 23.15 24.75
CA MET A 1 -17.14 23.22 24.55
C MET A 1 -16.78 22.35 23.36
N ASP A 2 -16.76 22.94 22.17
CA ASP A 2 -16.47 22.26 20.92
C ASP A 2 -14.99 21.93 20.81
N LYS A 3 -14.65 20.64 20.93
CA LYS A 3 -13.33 20.15 20.52
C LYS A 3 -13.31 20.10 19.00
N LYS A 4 -12.87 21.19 18.37
CA LYS A 4 -12.50 21.20 16.93
C LYS A 4 -11.55 20.03 16.70
N ALA A 5 -12.02 18.99 16.01
CA ALA A 5 -11.13 18.00 15.41
C ALA A 5 -10.16 18.78 14.51
N SER A 6 -8.87 18.70 14.82
CA SER A 6 -7.83 19.34 14.02
C SER A 6 -7.83 18.69 12.64
N ARG A 7 -8.51 19.30 11.68
CA ARG A 7 -8.45 18.89 10.28
C ARG A 7 -7.11 19.35 9.74
N LEU A 8 -6.22 18.40 9.43
CA LEU A 8 -4.95 18.69 8.79
C LEU A 8 -5.22 19.31 7.41
N ALA A 9 -4.43 20.32 7.02
CA ALA A 9 -4.52 20.91 5.68
C ALA A 9 -4.17 19.90 4.58
N ARG A 10 -3.34 18.90 4.90
CA ARG A 10 -3.04 17.71 4.09
C ARG A 10 -2.82 16.52 5.03
N GLY A 11 -3.32 15.35 4.63
CA GLY A 11 -3.23 14.11 5.39
C GLY A 11 -1.83 13.51 5.43
N PHE A 12 -1.71 12.34 6.06
CA PHE A 12 -0.46 11.57 6.11
C PHE A 12 -0.64 10.23 5.40
N PHE A 13 0.39 9.78 4.69
CA PHE A 13 0.48 8.42 4.17
C PHE A 13 1.60 7.69 4.89
N ILE A 14 1.27 6.59 5.58
CA ILE A 14 2.18 5.81 6.41
C ILE A 14 2.09 4.36 5.98
N THR A 15 3.23 3.78 5.61
CA THR A 15 3.34 2.38 5.20
C THR A 15 3.93 1.54 6.34
N PHE A 16 3.49 0.29 6.43
CA PHE A 16 4.03 -0.71 7.34
C PHE A 16 4.69 -1.80 6.50
N GLU A 17 6.00 -1.93 6.64
CA GLU A 17 6.83 -2.83 5.84
C GLU A 17 7.55 -3.86 6.70
N GLY A 18 8.00 -4.94 6.06
CA GLY A 18 8.73 -6.03 6.71
C GLY A 18 8.27 -7.43 6.30
N GLY A 19 9.01 -8.44 6.75
CA GLY A 19 8.76 -9.85 6.46
C GLY A 19 7.45 -10.39 7.06
N GLU A 20 7.11 -11.62 6.70
CA GLU A 20 6.01 -12.35 7.35
C GLU A 20 6.29 -12.54 8.84
N GLY A 21 5.24 -12.54 9.68
CA GLY A 21 5.39 -12.67 11.13
C GLY A 21 5.96 -11.46 11.87
N ALA A 22 6.41 -10.39 11.18
CA ALA A 22 6.99 -9.19 11.81
C ALA A 22 6.00 -8.33 12.63
N GLY A 23 4.73 -8.72 12.71
CA GLY A 23 3.71 -8.02 13.51
C GLY A 23 3.10 -6.78 12.86
N LYS A 24 3.29 -6.56 11.55
CA LYS A 24 2.75 -5.40 10.79
C LYS A 24 1.26 -5.18 11.03
N SER A 25 0.44 -6.22 10.82
CA SER A 25 -1.01 -6.16 10.98
C SER A 25 -1.43 -5.84 12.43
N THR A 26 -0.66 -6.28 13.43
CA THR A 26 -0.89 -5.89 14.83
C THR A 26 -0.59 -4.41 15.06
N GLN A 27 0.52 -3.89 14.52
CA GLN A 27 0.93 -2.50 14.76
C GLN A 27 0.04 -1.50 14.02
N ILE A 28 -0.34 -1.78 12.78
CA ILE A 28 -1.23 -0.93 11.99
C ILE A 28 -2.60 -0.76 12.66
N GLU A 29 -3.17 -1.85 13.19
CA GLU A 29 -4.42 -1.80 13.94
C GLU A 29 -4.30 -1.01 15.25
N ARG A 30 -3.21 -1.22 16.00
CA ARG A 30 -2.95 -0.48 17.25
C ARG A 30 -2.84 1.02 16.99
N LEU A 31 -2.12 1.41 15.94
CA LEU A 31 -2.00 2.80 15.53
C LEU A 31 -3.36 3.37 15.11
N ALA A 32 -4.11 2.64 14.27
CA ALA A 32 -5.42 3.07 13.81
C ALA A 32 -6.38 3.31 14.98
N ARG A 33 -6.45 2.38 15.95
CA ARG A 33 -7.27 2.54 17.16
C ARG A 33 -6.87 3.79 17.94
N LYS A 34 -5.57 4.00 18.16
CA LYS A 34 -5.05 5.16 18.89
C LYS A 34 -5.38 6.48 18.20
N MET A 35 -5.28 6.53 16.87
CA MET A 35 -5.55 7.74 16.09
C MET A 35 -7.05 8.04 15.99
N ARG A 36 -7.89 7.01 15.79
CA ARG A 36 -9.35 7.14 15.83
C ARG A 36 -9.86 7.61 17.20
N ALA A 37 -9.24 7.13 18.30
CA ALA A 37 -9.57 7.60 19.65
C ALA A 37 -9.28 9.10 19.84
N LYS A 38 -8.29 9.63 19.12
CA LYS A 38 -7.97 11.07 19.04
C LYS A 38 -8.82 11.85 18.03
N LYS A 39 -9.84 11.21 17.42
CA LYS A 39 -10.76 11.79 16.43
C LYS A 39 -10.10 12.20 15.10
N TYR A 40 -8.97 11.59 14.75
CA TYR A 40 -8.45 11.67 13.38
C TYR A 40 -9.28 10.79 12.44
N ASP A 41 -9.43 11.24 11.20
CA ASP A 41 -9.91 10.39 10.11
C ASP A 41 -8.78 9.43 9.69
N VAL A 42 -9.06 8.13 9.73
CA VAL A 42 -8.05 7.09 9.53
C VAL A 42 -8.56 6.05 8.54
N LEU A 43 -7.88 5.95 7.41
CA LEU A 43 -8.10 4.94 6.38
C LEU A 43 -7.08 3.81 6.55
N LEU A 44 -7.55 2.56 6.61
CA LEU A 44 -6.71 1.37 6.56
C LEU A 44 -6.79 0.77 5.16
N THR A 45 -5.65 0.40 4.58
CA THR A 45 -5.59 -0.29 3.28
C THR A 45 -4.35 -1.21 3.19
N ARG A 46 -4.14 -1.90 2.06
CA ARG A 46 -3.03 -2.84 1.85
C ARG A 46 -2.63 -2.95 0.38
N GLU A 47 -1.40 -3.40 0.13
CA GLU A 47 -0.95 -3.83 -1.21
C GLU A 47 -0.47 -5.29 -1.25
N PRO A 48 -0.67 -5.99 -2.39
CA PRO A 48 -1.47 -5.58 -3.54
C PRO A 48 -2.97 -5.62 -3.20
N GLY A 49 -3.77 -4.69 -3.73
CA GLY A 49 -5.20 -4.57 -3.43
C GLY A 49 -5.61 -3.15 -3.01
N GLY A 50 -6.70 -3.04 -2.26
CA GLY A 50 -7.15 -1.77 -1.67
C GLY A 50 -8.06 -0.93 -2.56
N SER A 51 -8.18 -1.25 -3.84
CA SER A 51 -9.11 -0.63 -4.81
C SER A 51 -9.64 -1.70 -5.79
N PRO A 52 -10.77 -1.47 -6.48
CA PRO A 52 -11.39 -2.50 -7.34
C PRO A 52 -10.46 -3.07 -8.41
N GLY A 53 -9.68 -2.22 -9.11
CA GLY A 53 -8.72 -2.67 -10.10
C GLY A 53 -7.52 -3.37 -9.47
N ALA A 54 -7.00 -2.83 -8.36
CA ALA A 54 -5.93 -3.48 -7.61
C ALA A 54 -6.32 -4.86 -7.04
N GLU A 55 -7.57 -5.06 -6.60
CA GLU A 55 -8.07 -6.36 -6.14
C GLU A 55 -8.21 -7.37 -7.30
N ALA A 56 -8.59 -6.91 -8.49
CA ALA A 56 -8.59 -7.76 -9.69
C ALA A 56 -7.17 -8.23 -10.05
N VAL A 57 -6.20 -7.32 -10.03
CA VAL A 57 -4.78 -7.67 -10.27
C VAL A 57 -4.22 -8.56 -9.16
N ARG A 58 -4.59 -8.30 -7.90
CA ARG A 58 -4.24 -9.16 -6.76
C ARG A 58 -4.67 -10.61 -6.99
N HIS A 59 -5.85 -10.85 -7.56
CA HIS A 59 -6.30 -12.20 -7.86
C HIS A 59 -5.37 -12.93 -8.85
N VAL A 60 -4.88 -12.22 -9.88
CA VAL A 60 -3.93 -12.77 -10.85
C VAL A 60 -2.59 -13.08 -10.18
N LEU A 61 -2.09 -12.18 -9.34
CA LEU A 61 -0.83 -12.36 -8.62
C LEU A 61 -0.90 -13.55 -7.64
N LEU A 62 -1.96 -13.63 -6.83
CA LEU A 62 -2.06 -14.66 -5.78
C LEU A 62 -2.49 -16.04 -6.27
N SER A 63 -3.05 -16.13 -7.48
CA SER A 63 -3.36 -17.42 -8.10
C SER A 63 -2.13 -18.08 -8.72
N GLY A 64 -0.98 -17.40 -8.75
CA GLY A 64 0.22 -17.86 -9.45
C GLY A 64 0.10 -17.73 -10.99
N ALA A 65 -0.98 -17.16 -11.51
CA ALA A 65 -1.20 -17.04 -12.95
C ALA A 65 -0.14 -16.17 -13.66
N ALA A 66 0.54 -15.29 -12.92
CA ALA A 66 1.64 -14.47 -13.43
C ALA A 66 3.00 -15.18 -13.45
N GLU A 67 3.18 -16.23 -12.63
CA GLU A 67 4.49 -16.89 -12.43
C GLU A 67 5.12 -17.41 -13.74
N PRO A 68 4.37 -18.05 -14.68
CA PRO A 68 4.95 -18.54 -15.93
C PRO A 68 5.51 -17.45 -16.85
N PHE A 69 5.10 -16.20 -16.64
CA PHE A 69 5.54 -15.04 -17.42
C PHE A 69 6.78 -14.36 -16.81
N GLY A 70 7.26 -14.86 -15.67
CA GLY A 70 8.49 -14.44 -15.02
C GLY A 70 8.37 -13.16 -14.18
N PRO A 71 9.44 -12.84 -13.44
CA PRO A 71 9.43 -11.82 -12.37
C PRO A 71 9.15 -10.40 -12.89
N LYS A 72 9.50 -10.09 -14.14
CA LYS A 72 9.18 -8.78 -14.76
C LYS A 72 7.67 -8.59 -14.95
N MET A 73 6.94 -9.63 -15.32
CA MET A 73 5.49 -9.56 -15.46
C MET A 73 4.83 -9.31 -14.10
N GLU A 74 5.28 -10.03 -13.06
CA GLU A 74 4.81 -9.79 -11.70
C GLU A 74 5.06 -8.35 -11.26
N ALA A 75 6.27 -7.81 -11.47
CA ALA A 75 6.60 -6.44 -11.13
C ALA A 75 5.68 -5.42 -11.80
N LEU A 76 5.38 -5.60 -13.09
CA LEU A 76 4.43 -4.76 -13.84
C LEU A 76 3.02 -4.84 -13.27
N LEU A 77 2.55 -6.03 -12.89
CA LEU A 77 1.23 -6.21 -12.28
C LEU A 77 1.17 -5.56 -10.89
N PHE A 78 2.22 -5.68 -10.07
CA PHE A 78 2.32 -4.95 -8.81
C PHE A 78 2.25 -3.43 -9.01
N ALA A 79 2.98 -2.91 -10.00
CA ALA A 79 2.95 -1.48 -10.34
C ALA A 79 1.56 -1.03 -10.83
N ALA A 80 0.90 -1.83 -11.67
CA ALA A 80 -0.46 -1.54 -12.15
C ALA A 80 -1.48 -1.52 -11.00
N ALA A 81 -1.43 -2.50 -10.09
CA ALA A 81 -2.28 -2.54 -8.90
C ALA A 81 -2.04 -1.31 -7.99
N ARG A 82 -0.78 -0.94 -7.80
CA ARG A 82 -0.40 0.26 -7.02
C ARG A 82 -0.92 1.53 -7.64
N SER A 83 -0.79 1.70 -8.96
CA SER A 83 -1.29 2.88 -9.66
C SER A 83 -2.79 3.07 -9.45
N ASP A 84 -3.59 2.01 -9.59
CA ASP A 84 -5.04 2.07 -9.32
C ASP A 84 -5.32 2.45 -7.86
N HIS A 85 -4.62 1.80 -6.92
CA HIS A 85 -4.80 2.04 -5.50
C HIS A 85 -4.42 3.46 -5.06
N VAL A 86 -3.33 4.01 -5.62
CA VAL A 86 -2.91 5.39 -5.37
C VAL A 86 -3.96 6.36 -5.85
N GLU A 87 -4.41 6.24 -7.09
CA GLU A 87 -5.34 7.20 -7.70
C GLU A 87 -6.75 7.10 -7.13
N GLN A 88 -7.24 5.89 -6.87
CA GLN A 88 -8.62 5.69 -6.43
C GLN A 88 -8.80 5.87 -4.91
N VAL A 89 -7.74 5.66 -4.11
CA VAL A 89 -7.89 5.52 -2.64
C VAL A 89 -6.90 6.37 -1.86
N ILE A 90 -5.59 6.22 -2.09
CA ILE A 90 -4.58 6.86 -1.25
C ILE A 90 -4.54 8.37 -1.48
N ARG A 91 -4.38 8.82 -2.72
CA ARG A 91 -4.25 10.25 -3.07
C ARG A 91 -5.49 11.04 -2.62
N PRO A 92 -6.74 10.64 -2.96
CA PRO A 92 -7.93 11.36 -2.49
C PRO A 92 -8.06 11.40 -0.96
N ALA A 93 -7.56 10.38 -0.24
CA ALA A 93 -7.57 10.35 1.22
C ALA A 93 -6.56 11.29 1.86
N VAL A 94 -5.36 11.34 1.31
CA VAL A 94 -4.34 12.29 1.77
C VAL A 94 -4.80 13.72 1.48
N GLU A 95 -5.36 13.99 0.31
CA GLU A 95 -5.82 15.33 -0.09
C GLU A 95 -6.94 15.88 0.82
N ARG A 96 -7.88 15.03 1.27
CA ARG A 96 -8.95 15.46 2.17
C ARG A 96 -8.54 15.60 3.65
N GLY A 97 -7.31 15.23 3.99
CA GLY A 97 -6.75 15.34 5.35
C GLY A 97 -6.71 14.05 6.17
N SER A 98 -6.98 12.87 5.57
CA SER A 98 -6.98 11.59 6.27
C SER A 98 -5.56 11.09 6.60
N ILE A 99 -5.43 10.31 7.67
CA ILE A 99 -4.25 9.47 7.92
C ILE A 99 -4.50 8.13 7.22
N VAL A 100 -3.77 7.86 6.15
CA VAL A 100 -3.78 6.58 5.43
C VAL A 100 -2.69 5.68 6.01
N LEU A 101 -3.09 4.53 6.54
CA LEU A 101 -2.16 3.49 6.97
C LEU A 101 -2.27 2.32 5.99
N CYS A 102 -1.16 1.92 5.39
CA CYS A 102 -1.12 0.86 4.39
C CYS A 102 -0.19 -0.29 4.81
N ASP A 103 -0.71 -1.52 4.81
CA ASP A 103 0.08 -2.73 4.99
C ASP A 103 0.75 -3.10 3.65
N ARG A 104 2.08 -2.92 3.59
CA ARG A 104 2.95 -2.97 2.41
C ARG A 104 2.69 -1.89 1.35
N PHE A 105 3.75 -1.54 0.64
CA PHE A 105 3.77 -0.61 -0.48
C PHE A 105 5.01 -0.91 -1.36
N LEU A 106 5.73 0.13 -1.80
CA LEU A 106 6.87 0.07 -2.71
C LEU A 106 8.06 -0.76 -2.21
N ASP A 107 8.38 -0.67 -0.92
CA ASP A 107 9.58 -1.30 -0.36
C ASP A 107 9.48 -2.83 -0.41
N SER A 108 8.26 -3.38 -0.27
CA SER A 108 8.01 -4.80 -0.51
C SER A 108 8.37 -5.21 -1.95
N SER A 109 8.01 -4.42 -2.97
CA SER A 109 8.32 -4.73 -4.37
C SER A 109 9.82 -4.71 -4.68
N ARG A 110 10.57 -3.77 -4.08
CA ARG A 110 12.04 -3.72 -4.22
C ARG A 110 12.72 -5.00 -3.72
N VAL A 111 12.23 -5.56 -2.60
CA VAL A 111 12.79 -6.80 -2.04
C VAL A 111 12.39 -8.02 -2.85
N TYR A 112 11.08 -8.24 -3.05
CA TYR A 112 10.57 -9.49 -3.63
C TYR A 112 10.80 -9.60 -5.15
N GLN A 113 10.55 -8.52 -5.89
CA GLN A 113 10.72 -8.53 -7.35
C GLN A 113 12.11 -8.03 -7.75
N GLY A 114 12.63 -7.00 -7.10
CA GLY A 114 13.97 -6.47 -7.38
C GLY A 114 15.09 -7.44 -6.96
N VAL A 115 15.37 -7.48 -5.65
CA VAL A 115 16.53 -8.21 -5.10
C VAL A 115 16.38 -9.72 -5.28
N THR A 116 15.25 -10.31 -4.90
CA THR A 116 15.08 -11.78 -4.99
C THR A 116 14.68 -12.26 -6.38
N GLY A 117 14.05 -11.41 -7.20
CA GLY A 117 13.65 -11.75 -8.57
C GLY A 117 14.75 -11.53 -9.61
N GLY A 118 15.89 -10.94 -9.24
CA GLY A 118 17.01 -10.71 -10.15
C GLY A 118 16.69 -9.71 -11.27
N ILE A 119 15.76 -8.79 -11.03
CA ILE A 119 15.35 -7.78 -12.00
C ILE A 119 16.39 -6.64 -12.02
N ASP A 120 16.66 -6.13 -13.22
CA ASP A 120 17.51 -4.96 -13.43
C ASP A 120 17.03 -3.75 -12.60
N PRO A 121 17.90 -3.11 -11.78
CA PRO A 121 17.50 -1.99 -10.94
C PRO A 121 16.86 -0.83 -11.71
N ALA A 122 17.35 -0.50 -12.90
CA ALA A 122 16.78 0.59 -13.70
C ALA A 122 15.35 0.28 -14.17
N PHE A 123 15.04 -1.01 -14.42
CA PHE A 123 13.67 -1.43 -14.70
C PHE A 123 12.78 -1.30 -13.46
N MET A 124 13.29 -1.65 -12.27
CA MET A 124 12.53 -1.46 -11.03
C MET A 124 12.25 0.01 -10.75
N ASP A 125 13.24 0.88 -10.90
CA ASP A 125 13.10 2.33 -10.70
C ASP A 125 12.03 2.96 -11.62
N ALA A 126 11.86 2.43 -12.84
CA ALA A 126 10.84 2.89 -13.78
C ALA A 126 9.40 2.49 -13.39
N LEU A 127 9.23 1.58 -12.43
CA LEU A 127 7.93 1.10 -11.93
C LEU A 127 7.50 1.77 -10.62
N GLU A 128 8.30 2.70 -10.10
CA GLU A 128 8.08 3.42 -8.84
C GLU A 128 7.47 4.81 -9.03
#